data_AF-A0A7Y0XDD6-F1
#
_entry.id   AF-A0A7Y0XDD6-F1
#
_cell.length_a   1.000
_cell.length_b   1.000
_cell.length_c   1.000
_cell.angle_alpha   90.00
_cell.angle_beta   90.00
_cell.angle_gamma   90.00
#
_symmetry.space_group_name_H-M   'P 1'
#
loop_
_entity.id
_entity.type
_entity.pdbx_description
1 polymer ?
#
loop_
_entity_poly.entity_id
_entity_poly.type
_entity_poly.pdbx_seq_one_letter_code
_entity_poly.pdbx_strand_id
1 'polypeptide(L)'
;QVWFCGSNQGVCPSNNSLEEESTGGVPEERRLFYVGMTRAVDELYLSFHSDPDSSGTAKKKEPSQFLAEGFPEELALAEEK
;
A
#
# COMPACT_ATOMS: atom_id res chain seq x y z
N GLN A 1 17.38 7.18 4.33
CA GLN A 1 16.61 6.18 3.55
C GLN A 1 15.45 5.65 4.40
N VAL A 2 14.27 5.45 3.81
CA VAL A 2 13.09 4.84 4.47
C VAL A 2 12.51 3.77 3.55
N TRP A 3 12.06 2.67 4.14
CA TRP A 3 11.48 1.53 3.44
C TRP A 3 10.07 1.27 3.97
N PHE A 4 9.09 1.32 3.07
CA PHE A 4 7.73 0.86 3.28
C PHE A 4 7.57 -0.50 2.63
N CYS A 5 7.46 -1.53 3.46
CA CYS A 5 7.35 -2.90 3.00
C CYS A 5 5.89 -3.37 3.00
N GLY A 6 5.45 -3.97 1.91
CA GLY A 6 4.14 -4.62 1.83
C GLY A 6 2.96 -3.66 1.79
N SER A 7 3.09 -2.56 1.03
CA SER A 7 2.03 -1.60 0.71
C SER A 7 0.94 -2.23 -0.17
N ASN A 8 0.16 -3.13 0.41
CA ASN A 8 -0.90 -3.89 -0.24
C ASN A 8 -2.26 -3.56 0.37
N GLN A 9 -3.31 -3.72 -0.43
CA GLN A 9 -4.68 -3.66 0.05
C GLN A 9 -4.93 -4.73 1.12
N GLY A 10 -5.53 -4.35 2.25
CA GLY A 10 -5.75 -5.21 3.41
C GLY A 10 -4.57 -5.27 4.39
N VAL A 11 -3.41 -4.70 4.04
CA VAL A 11 -2.26 -4.48 4.94
C VAL A 11 -2.12 -3.00 5.27
N CYS A 12 -2.07 -2.15 4.25
CA CYS A 12 -2.07 -0.70 4.38
C CYS A 12 -2.80 -0.10 3.17
N PRO A 13 -4.09 0.24 3.27
CA PRO A 13 -4.90 0.18 4.48
C PRO A 13 -5.17 -1.25 4.96
N SER A 14 -5.26 -1.46 6.27
CA SER A 14 -5.56 -2.74 6.87
C SER A 14 -7.04 -3.12 6.69
N ASN A 15 -7.35 -4.42 6.74
CA ASN A 15 -8.74 -4.90 6.62
C ASN A 15 -9.67 -4.25 7.65
N ASN A 16 -9.21 -4.06 8.89
CA ASN A 16 -10.01 -3.42 9.93
C ASN A 16 -10.38 -1.99 9.53
N SER A 17 -9.41 -1.23 9.02
CA SER A 17 -9.64 0.16 8.58
C SER A 17 -10.55 0.25 7.36
N LEU A 18 -10.55 -0.77 6.50
CA LEU A 18 -11.47 -0.90 5.37
C LEU A 18 -12.90 -1.21 5.82
N GLU A 19 -13.06 -2.03 6.85
CA GLU A 19 -14.37 -2.32 7.46
C GLU A 19 -14.90 -1.10 8.25
N GLU A 20 -14.00 -0.33 8.85
CA GLU A 20 -14.25 0.90 9.61
C GLU A 20 -14.33 2.17 8.73
N GLU A 21 -14.78 2.05 7.48
CA GLU A 21 -14.81 3.20 6.57
C GLU A 21 -15.75 4.32 7.07
N SER A 22 -16.86 3.96 7.71
CA SER A 22 -17.83 4.92 8.28
C SER A 22 -17.30 5.74 9.47
N THR A 23 -16.26 5.25 10.17
CA THR A 23 -15.64 5.90 11.34
C THR A 23 -14.32 6.59 10.98
N GLY A 24 -13.87 6.48 9.73
CA GLY A 24 -12.67 7.16 9.24
C GLY A 24 -11.37 6.36 9.39
N GLY A 25 -11.43 5.02 9.43
CA GLY A 25 -10.24 4.16 9.49
C GLY A 25 -9.27 4.39 8.33
N VAL A 26 -9.76 4.38 7.09
CA VAL A 26 -8.94 4.66 5.90
C VAL A 26 -8.28 6.05 5.92
N PRO A 27 -9.00 7.16 6.22
CA PRO A 27 -8.38 8.47 6.42
C PRO A 27 -7.24 8.48 7.46
N GLU A 28 -7.36 7.72 8.54
CA GLU A 28 -6.32 7.67 9.58
C GLU A 28 -5.08 6.91 9.10
N GLU A 29 -5.24 5.75 8.47
CA GLU A 29 -4.11 5.02 7.89
C GLU A 29 -3.45 5.79 6.75
N ARG A 30 -4.20 6.60 6.00
CA ARG A 30 -3.65 7.54 5.02
C ARG A 30 -2.73 8.56 5.68
N ARG A 31 -3.11 9.09 6.86
CA ARG A 31 -2.22 9.98 7.64
C ARG A 31 -0.98 9.24 8.11
N LEU A 32 -1.12 7.99 8.58
CA LEU A 32 0.02 7.17 8.98
C LEU A 32 0.98 6.91 7.80
N PHE A 33 0.44 6.60 6.63
CA PHE A 33 1.21 6.42 5.40
C PHE A 33 1.97 7.70 5.03
N TYR A 34 1.29 8.84 5.03
CA TYR A 34 1.90 10.16 4.79
C TYR A 34 3.01 10.50 5.80
N VAL A 35 2.76 10.25 7.09
CA VAL A 35 3.76 10.46 8.15
C VAL A 35 4.99 9.61 7.89
N GLY A 36 4.84 8.34 7.55
CA GLY A 36 5.98 7.48 7.26
C GLY A 36 6.74 7.89 5.99
N MET A 37 6.03 8.27 4.92
CA MET A 37 6.66 8.83 3.71
C MET A 37 7.52 10.06 4.04
N THR A 38 6.98 10.98 4.84
CA THR A 38 7.68 12.22 5.24
C THR A 38 8.80 12.01 6.28
N ARG A 39 9.11 10.77 6.65
CA ARG A 39 10.36 10.45 7.37
C ARG A 39 11.54 10.25 6.42
N ALA A 40 11.29 10.00 5.14
CA ALA A 40 12.35 9.95 4.14
C ALA A 40 12.94 11.35 3.95
N VAL A 41 14.27 11.47 4.05
CA VAL A 41 15.00 12.69 3.74
C VAL A 41 15.62 12.57 2.35
N ASP A 42 16.35 11.48 2.09
CA ASP A 42 17.06 11.30 0.82
C ASP A 42 16.36 10.32 -0.13
N GLU A 43 15.98 9.14 0.37
CA GLU A 43 15.45 8.05 -0.45
C GLU A 43 14.25 7.38 0.25
N LEU A 44 13.19 7.14 -0.53
CA LEU A 44 11.99 6.42 -0.13
C LEU A 44 11.81 5.21 -1.05
N TYR A 45 11.72 4.03 -0.46
CA TYR A 45 11.46 2.79 -1.16
C TYR A 45 10.09 2.24 -0.73
N LEU A 46 9.22 1.99 -1.71
CA LEU A 46 7.90 1.41 -1.50
C LEU A 46 7.88 0.03 -2.17
N SER A 47 7.42 -1.01 -1.47
CA SER A 47 7.24 -2.33 -2.04
C SER A 47 5.85 -2.88 -1.78
N PHE A 48 5.35 -3.70 -2.69
CA PHE A 48 4.09 -4.43 -2.58
C PHE A 48 4.25 -5.82 -3.21
N HIS A 49 3.38 -6.74 -2.84
CA HIS A 49 3.35 -8.09 -3.40
C HIS A 49 2.32 -8.14 -4.53
N SER A 50 2.69 -8.70 -5.68
CA SER A 50 1.81 -8.91 -6.83
C SER A 50 1.28 -10.36 -6.92
N ASP A 51 1.97 -11.29 -6.25
CA ASP A 51 1.73 -12.71 -6.46
C ASP A 51 0.37 -13.17 -5.91
N PRO A 52 -0.43 -13.89 -6.71
CA PRO A 52 -1.43 -14.78 -6.15
C PRO A 52 -0.69 -15.86 -5.37
N ASP A 53 -1.02 -16.01 -4.10
CA ASP A 53 -0.39 -16.97 -3.20
C ASP A 53 -0.29 -18.35 -3.89
N SER A 54 0.91 -18.95 -3.86
CA SER A 54 1.22 -20.19 -4.59
C SER A 54 0.33 -21.38 -4.23
N SER A 55 -0.44 -21.25 -3.14
CA SER A 55 -1.45 -22.20 -2.67
C SER A 55 -2.77 -22.18 -3.47
N GLY A 56 -2.89 -21.35 -4.52
CA GLY A 56 -4.00 -21.41 -5.52
C GLY A 56 -5.39 -21.02 -5.01
N THR A 57 -5.52 -20.64 -3.74
CA THR A 57 -6.79 -20.32 -3.07
C THR A 57 -6.86 -18.88 -2.55
N ALA A 58 -5.75 -18.15 -2.52
CA ALA A 58 -5.75 -16.76 -2.07
C ALA A 58 -6.15 -15.81 -3.19
N LYS A 59 -6.96 -14.81 -2.84
CA LYS A 59 -7.25 -13.67 -3.72
C LYS A 59 -5.95 -12.93 -4.05
N LYS A 60 -5.85 -12.42 -5.28
CA LYS A 60 -4.76 -11.53 -5.71
C LYS A 60 -4.59 -10.42 -4.66
N LYS A 61 -3.37 -10.23 -4.16
CA LYS A 61 -3.08 -9.11 -3.26
C LYS A 61 -2.88 -7.88 -4.13
N GLU A 62 -3.88 -7.02 -4.16
CA GLU A 62 -3.80 -5.78 -4.92
C GLU A 62 -2.80 -4.82 -4.26
N PRO A 63 -2.13 -3.96 -5.04
CA PRO A 63 -1.38 -2.83 -4.50
C PRO A 63 -2.29 -1.97 -3.62
N SER A 64 -1.70 -1.30 -2.62
CA SER A 64 -2.44 -0.34 -1.80
C SER A 64 -3.06 0.77 -2.66
N GLN A 65 -4.30 1.15 -2.36
CA GLN A 65 -4.90 2.34 -2.96
C GLN A 65 -4.04 3.61 -2.77
N PHE A 66 -3.26 3.71 -1.69
CA PHE A 66 -2.37 4.86 -1.48
C PHE A 66 -1.24 4.94 -2.50
N LEU A 67 -0.79 3.82 -3.06
CA LEU A 67 0.18 3.79 -4.14
C LEU A 67 -0.44 4.30 -5.44
N ALA A 68 -1.65 3.83 -5.77
CA ALA A 68 -2.35 4.27 -6.98
C ALA A 68 -2.70 5.77 -6.94
N GLU A 69 -3.00 6.31 -5.76
CA GLU A 69 -3.30 7.73 -5.58
C GLU A 69 -2.05 8.61 -5.59
N GLY A 70 -0.95 8.18 -4.95
CA GLY A 70 0.26 8.98 -4.78
C GLY A 70 1.31 8.83 -5.88
N PHE A 71 1.37 7.65 -6.51
CA PHE A 71 2.45 7.21 -7.42
C PHE A 71 1.90 6.41 -8.61
N PRO A 72 0.94 6.95 -9.38
CA PRO A 72 0.27 6.20 -10.44
C PRO A 72 1.21 5.78 -11.59
N GLU A 73 2.18 6.63 -11.96
CA GLU A 73 3.11 6.33 -13.06
C GLU A 73 4.10 5.24 -12.65
N GLU A 74 4.66 5.32 -11.45
CA GLU A 74 5.59 4.33 -10.91
C GLU A 74 4.91 2.98 -10.69
N LEU A 75 3.65 2.99 -10.27
CA LEU A 75 2.86 1.77 -10.12
C LEU A 75 2.63 1.09 -11.47
N ALA A 76 2.24 1.84 -12.51
CA ALA A 76 2.06 1.29 -13.85
C ALA A 76 3.37 0.66 -14.39
N LEU A 77 4.50 1.35 -14.22
CA LEU A 77 5.82 0.84 -14.60
C LEU A 77 6.23 -0.42 -13.82
N ALA A 78 5.81 -0.54 -12.55
CA ALA A 78 6.08 -1.71 -11.73
C ALA A 78 5.23 -2.92 -12.12
N GLU A 79 4.01 -2.73 -12.61
CA GLU A 79 3.12 -3.80 -13.08
C GLU A 79 3.48 -4.33 -14.48
N GLU A 80 4.19 -3.54 -15.31
CA GLU A 80 4.67 -3.98 -16.63
C GLU A 80 5.88 -4.92 -16.59
N LYS A 81 6.56 -5.03 -15.43
CA LYS A 81 7.75 -5.87 -15.23
C LYS A 81 7.41 -7.26 -14.71
#